data_AF-A0A0L0C6Z5-F1
#
_entry.id   AF-A0A0L0C6Z5-F1
#
_cell.length_a   1.000
_cell.length_b   1.000
_cell.length_c   1.000
_cell.angle_alpha   90.00
_cell.angle_beta   90.00
_cell.angle_gamma   90.00
#
_symmetry.space_group_name_H-M   'P 1'
#
loop_
_entity.id
_entity.type
_entity.pdbx_description
1 polymer ?
#
loop_
_entity_poly.entity_id
_entity_poly.type
_entity_poly.pdbx_seq_one_letter_code
_entity_poly.pdbx_strand_id
1 'polypeptide(L)'
;MHEDFFAQLSESALHLMTIRCYNEILEHTKIRLKTLMDSYAELNELYVNHDGIIAFISGGTYMSRLEESLDAQLEVARDVRDKLGSTLEQWRICGLLLRASANSATQSLKQWRKVKTIVNPKEKLETALSCRKDLQASLVSLECAQLSLPHVEIKYISNRQILAVKHCNTYMITDISNIARYEHTSKVFLAYESNISKASAWLYETFNKTLRHDFDRAEETVSNLAKNLRDHREEIFTAARR
;
A
#
# COMPACT_ATOMS: atom_id res chain seq x y z
N MET A 1 10.01 25.04 31.37
CA MET A 1 10.73 24.11 32.28
C MET A 1 9.98 22.80 32.52
N HIS A 2 8.72 22.78 33.01
CA HIS A 2 7.95 21.52 33.10
C HIS A 2 7.33 21.06 31.77
N GLU A 3 6.80 21.98 30.94
CA GLU A 3 6.23 21.63 29.63
C GLU A 3 7.28 21.05 28.67
N ASP A 4 8.48 21.65 28.63
CA ASP A 4 9.58 21.17 27.78
C ASP A 4 10.03 19.75 28.17
N PHE A 5 10.07 19.46 29.47
CA PHE A 5 10.35 18.12 29.98
C PHE A 5 9.29 17.11 29.53
N PHE A 6 8.00 17.44 29.65
CA PHE A 6 6.92 16.56 29.19
C PHE A 6 6.89 16.38 27.67
N ALA A 7 7.28 17.42 26.92
CA ALA A 7 7.43 17.35 25.47
C ALA A 7 8.56 16.38 25.08
N GLN A 8 9.76 16.53 25.66
CA GLN A 8 10.90 15.63 25.40
C GLN A 8 10.60 14.17 25.77
N LEU A 9 9.91 13.94 26.90
CA LEU A 9 9.46 12.61 27.29
C LEU A 9 8.44 12.06 26.29
N SER A 10 7.50 12.90 25.83
CA SER A 10 6.52 12.50 24.81
C SER A 10 7.20 12.18 23.48
N GLU A 11 8.16 12.98 23.03
CA GLU A 11 8.93 12.72 21.81
C GLU A 11 9.66 11.38 21.90
N SER A 12 10.32 11.10 23.02
CA SER A 12 11.01 9.82 23.26
C SER A 12 10.03 8.63 23.19
N ALA A 13 8.86 8.77 23.82
CA ALA A 13 7.83 7.73 23.79
C ALA A 13 7.23 7.54 22.38
N LEU A 14 6.98 8.63 21.65
CA LEU A 14 6.49 8.61 20.27
C LEU A 14 7.52 8.02 19.31
N HIS A 15 8.80 8.26 19.53
CA HIS A 15 9.88 7.65 18.76
C HIS A 15 9.89 6.12 18.94
N LEU A 16 9.81 5.62 20.19
CA LEU A 16 9.71 4.18 20.44
C LEU A 16 8.45 3.57 19.83
N MET A 17 7.31 4.28 19.88
CA MET A 17 6.09 3.84 19.21
C MET A 17 6.25 3.78 17.69
N THR A 18 6.95 4.76 17.11
CA THR A 18 7.24 4.81 15.68
C THR A 18 8.03 3.59 15.22
N ILE A 19 9.07 3.23 15.97
CA ILE A 19 9.86 2.01 15.71
C ILE A 19 8.97 0.76 15.76
N ARG A 20 8.07 0.66 16.74
CA ARG A 20 7.15 -0.49 16.84
C ARG A 20 6.21 -0.56 15.63
N CYS A 21 5.61 0.56 15.22
CA CYS A 21 4.77 0.62 14.04
C CYS A 21 5.53 0.21 12.76
N TYR A 22 6.78 0.69 12.61
CA TYR A 22 7.62 0.26 11.49
C TYR A 22 7.91 -1.24 11.50
N ASN A 23 8.21 -1.81 12.67
CA ASN A 23 8.44 -3.25 12.78
C ASN A 23 7.19 -4.06 12.40
N GLU A 24 6.00 -3.66 12.85
CA GLU A 24 4.74 -4.32 12.47
C GLU A 24 4.51 -4.28 10.96
N ILE A 25 4.68 -3.10 10.34
CA ILE A 25 4.56 -2.94 8.88
C ILE A 25 5.60 -3.80 8.14
N LEU A 26 6.82 -3.86 8.64
CA LEU A 26 7.90 -4.66 8.06
C LEU A 26 7.57 -6.16 8.10
N GLU A 27 7.05 -6.67 9.21
CA GLU A 27 6.66 -8.08 9.32
C GLU A 27 5.52 -8.43 8.35
N HIS A 28 4.49 -7.58 8.26
CA HIS A 28 3.43 -7.76 7.26
C HIS A 28 3.98 -7.75 5.82
N THR A 29 4.94 -6.87 5.54
CA THR A 29 5.58 -6.77 4.22
C THR A 29 6.40 -8.01 3.89
N LYS A 30 7.15 -8.56 4.85
CA LYS A 30 7.90 -9.81 4.68
C LYS A 30 6.99 -10.99 4.34
N ILE A 31 5.84 -11.10 5.01
CA ILE A 31 4.85 -12.15 4.71
C ILE A 31 4.36 -12.02 3.26
N ARG A 32 3.99 -10.81 2.83
CA ARG A 32 3.54 -10.56 1.46
C ARG A 32 4.63 -10.87 0.43
N LEU A 33 5.86 -10.46 0.70
CA LEU A 33 7.01 -10.75 -0.16
C LEU A 33 7.21 -12.26 -0.33
N LYS A 34 7.15 -13.02 0.77
CA LYS A 34 7.26 -14.48 0.73
C LYS A 34 6.19 -15.09 -0.18
N THR A 35 4.92 -14.71 0.01
CA THR A 35 3.82 -15.22 -0.84
C THR A 35 4.05 -14.91 -2.33
N LEU A 36 4.51 -13.69 -2.65
CA LEU A 36 4.81 -13.30 -4.03
C LEU A 36 5.97 -14.12 -4.61
N MET A 37 7.02 -14.35 -3.83
CA MET A 37 8.17 -15.15 -4.24
C MET A 37 7.79 -16.61 -4.49
N ASP A 38 6.96 -17.19 -3.62
CA ASP A 38 6.49 -18.57 -3.76
C ASP A 38 5.65 -18.71 -5.05
N SER A 39 4.71 -17.79 -5.31
CA SER A 39 3.92 -17.79 -6.56
C SER A 39 4.77 -17.55 -7.81
N TYR A 40 5.80 -16.71 -7.73
CA TYR A 40 6.72 -16.49 -8.85
C TYR A 40 7.54 -17.74 -9.14
N ALA A 41 8.04 -18.43 -8.11
CA ALA A 41 8.82 -19.65 -8.27
C ALA A 41 7.99 -20.75 -8.96
N GLU A 42 6.74 -20.95 -8.54
CA GLU A 42 5.81 -21.89 -9.16
C GLU A 42 5.54 -21.53 -10.63
N LEU A 43 5.26 -20.26 -10.93
CA LEU A 43 5.01 -19.82 -12.30
C LEU A 43 6.25 -20.00 -13.19
N ASN A 44 7.44 -19.72 -12.68
CA ASN A 44 8.69 -19.89 -13.41
C ASN A 44 8.97 -21.37 -13.70
N GLU A 45 8.71 -22.28 -12.76
CA GLU A 45 8.84 -23.72 -12.98
C GLU A 45 7.90 -24.21 -14.09
N LEU A 46 6.65 -23.73 -14.11
CA LEU A 46 5.69 -24.04 -15.17
C LEU A 46 6.18 -23.55 -16.54
N TYR A 47 6.75 -22.35 -16.63
CA TYR A 47 7.32 -21.84 -17.88
C TYR A 47 8.49 -22.68 -18.37
N VAL A 48 9.46 -22.99 -17.50
CA VAL A 48 10.61 -23.84 -17.85
C VAL A 48 10.16 -25.20 -18.36
N ASN A 49 9.18 -25.82 -17.70
CA ASN A 49 8.64 -27.11 -18.14
C ASN A 49 7.95 -27.00 -19.51
N HIS A 50 7.12 -25.97 -19.70
CA HIS A 50 6.44 -25.74 -20.98
C HIS A 50 7.42 -25.51 -22.13
N ASP A 51 8.47 -24.70 -21.91
CA ASP A 51 9.51 -24.44 -22.91
C ASP A 51 10.31 -25.72 -23.23
N GLY A 52 10.58 -26.55 -22.22
CA GLY A 52 11.21 -27.86 -22.41
C GLY A 52 10.39 -28.80 -23.29
N ILE A 53 9.06 -28.84 -23.09
CA ILE A 53 8.15 -29.64 -23.91
C ILE A 53 8.13 -29.13 -25.36
N ILE A 54 8.04 -27.80 -25.56
CA ILE A 54 8.03 -27.20 -26.89
C ILE A 54 9.35 -27.50 -27.61
N ALA A 55 10.49 -27.27 -26.96
CA ALA A 55 11.80 -27.53 -27.53
C ALA A 55 12.00 -29.01 -27.91
N PHE A 56 11.48 -29.93 -27.09
CA PHE A 56 11.49 -31.36 -27.41
C PHE A 56 10.69 -31.68 -28.69
N ILE A 57 9.55 -31.04 -28.90
CA ILE A 57 8.69 -31.28 -30.07
C ILE A 57 9.27 -30.61 -31.33
N SER A 58 9.75 -29.37 -31.22
CA SER A 58 10.19 -28.57 -32.37
C SER A 58 11.67 -28.73 -32.72
N GLY A 59 12.41 -29.54 -31.96
CA GLY A 59 13.87 -29.68 -32.11
C GLY A 59 14.63 -28.41 -31.71
N GLY A 60 14.04 -27.58 -30.85
CA GLY A 60 14.66 -26.34 -30.36
C GLY A 60 14.65 -25.18 -31.36
N THR A 61 13.86 -25.26 -32.43
CA THR A 61 13.73 -24.18 -33.43
C THR A 61 12.27 -23.82 -33.65
N TYR A 62 12.00 -22.59 -34.11
CA TYR A 62 10.67 -22.23 -34.57
C TYR A 62 10.34 -22.98 -35.87
N MET A 63 9.13 -23.50 -35.97
CA MET A 63 8.67 -24.24 -37.15
C MET A 63 8.05 -23.32 -38.20
N SER A 64 7.81 -22.03 -37.87
CA SER A 64 7.33 -21.03 -38.82
C SER A 64 7.69 -19.59 -38.40
N ARG A 65 7.71 -18.66 -39.36
CA ARG A 65 7.87 -17.22 -39.09
C ARG A 65 6.72 -16.62 -38.29
N LEU A 66 5.50 -17.17 -38.44
CA LEU A 66 4.35 -16.70 -37.69
C LEU A 66 4.47 -17.09 -36.20
N GLU A 67 4.98 -18.29 -35.91
CA GLU A 67 5.28 -18.72 -34.55
C GLU A 67 6.32 -17.79 -33.90
N GLU A 68 7.45 -17.57 -34.58
CA GLU A 68 8.52 -16.65 -34.12
C GLU A 68 7.97 -15.24 -33.85
N SER A 69 7.12 -14.72 -34.75
CA SER A 69 6.52 -13.40 -34.60
C SER A 69 5.52 -13.31 -33.44
N LEU A 70 4.70 -14.35 -33.22
CA LEU A 70 3.75 -14.40 -32.11
C LEU A 70 4.46 -14.52 -30.76
N ASP A 71 5.52 -15.33 -30.69
CA ASP A 71 6.36 -15.51 -29.50
C ASP A 71 7.05 -14.19 -29.13
N ALA A 72 7.66 -13.50 -30.10
CA ALA A 72 8.26 -12.17 -29.88
C ALA A 72 7.23 -11.12 -29.41
N GLN A 73 6.02 -11.11 -29.98
CA GLN A 73 4.95 -10.22 -29.53
C GLN A 73 4.48 -10.53 -28.10
N LEU A 74 4.39 -11.82 -27.77
CA LEU A 74 3.99 -12.28 -26.44
C LEU A 74 5.01 -11.83 -25.38
N GLU A 75 6.31 -11.93 -25.66
CA GLU A 75 7.35 -11.45 -24.75
C GLU A 75 7.26 -9.93 -24.50
N VAL A 76 7.07 -9.13 -25.56
CA VAL A 76 6.85 -7.68 -25.40
C VAL A 76 5.60 -7.38 -24.58
N ALA A 77 4.50 -8.12 -24.80
CA ALA A 77 3.27 -7.95 -24.05
C ALA A 77 3.44 -8.33 -22.56
N ARG A 78 4.18 -9.40 -22.26
CA ARG A 78 4.53 -9.83 -20.90
C ARG A 78 5.34 -8.76 -20.18
N ASP A 79 6.35 -8.19 -20.83
CA ASP A 79 7.16 -7.09 -20.31
C ASP A 79 6.31 -5.87 -19.89
N VAL A 80 5.34 -5.49 -20.73
CA VAL A 80 4.42 -4.38 -20.43
C VAL A 80 3.52 -4.74 -19.25
N ARG A 81 2.94 -5.94 -19.25
CA ARG A 81 2.09 -6.44 -18.16
C ARG A 81 2.84 -6.46 -16.84
N ASP A 82 4.07 -6.96 -16.80
CA ASP A 82 4.88 -7.07 -15.59
C ASP A 82 5.25 -5.70 -15.01
N LYS A 83 5.59 -4.72 -15.86
CA LYS A 83 5.82 -3.32 -15.44
C LYS A 83 4.56 -2.69 -14.84
N LEU A 84 3.40 -2.91 -15.47
CA LEU A 84 2.12 -2.47 -14.94
C LEU A 84 1.78 -3.20 -13.64
N GLY A 85 2.09 -4.49 -13.52
CA GLY A 85 1.88 -5.30 -12.32
C GLY A 85 2.71 -4.82 -11.13
N SER A 86 3.98 -4.48 -11.35
CA SER A 86 4.84 -3.88 -10.31
C SER A 86 4.27 -2.54 -9.82
N THR A 87 3.85 -1.68 -10.75
CA THR A 87 3.20 -0.40 -10.43
C THR A 87 1.89 -0.64 -9.66
N LEU A 88 1.07 -1.60 -10.09
CA LEU A 88 -0.19 -1.96 -9.45
C LEU A 88 0.04 -2.39 -7.99
N GLU A 89 1.07 -3.19 -7.71
CA GLU A 89 1.40 -3.62 -6.35
C GLU A 89 1.83 -2.44 -5.47
N GLN A 90 2.63 -1.49 -5.98
CA GLN A 90 2.99 -0.26 -5.24
C GLN A 90 1.74 0.54 -4.84
N TRP A 91 0.82 0.75 -5.79
CA TRP A 91 -0.43 1.46 -5.53
C TRP A 91 -1.33 0.71 -4.57
N ARG A 92 -1.38 -0.63 -4.64
CA ARG A 92 -2.11 -1.48 -3.70
C ARG A 92 -1.57 -1.33 -2.28
N ILE A 93 -0.25 -1.35 -2.11
CA ILE A 93 0.42 -1.14 -0.82
C ILE A 93 0.09 0.26 -0.27
N CYS A 94 0.21 1.30 -1.09
CA CYS A 94 -0.16 2.66 -0.72
C CYS A 94 -1.62 2.75 -0.23
N GLY A 95 -2.54 2.12 -0.96
CA GLY A 95 -3.96 2.11 -0.61
C GLY A 95 -4.28 1.40 0.69
N LEU A 96 -3.60 0.28 0.96
CA LEU A 96 -3.73 -0.42 2.24
C LEU A 96 -3.21 0.42 3.40
N LEU A 97 -2.06 1.06 3.24
CA LEU A 97 -1.44 1.91 4.25
C LEU A 97 -2.26 3.19 4.51
N LEU A 98 -2.80 3.84 3.46
CA LEU A 98 -3.70 4.97 3.62
C LEU A 98 -5.01 4.59 4.31
N ARG A 99 -5.57 3.41 4.01
CA ARG A 99 -6.76 2.91 4.71
C ARG A 99 -6.48 2.63 6.18
N ALA A 100 -5.34 2.00 6.49
CA ALA A 100 -4.89 1.81 7.87
C ALA A 100 -4.72 3.16 8.58
N SER A 101 -4.10 4.14 7.89
CA SER A 101 -3.94 5.50 8.40
C SER A 101 -5.27 6.18 8.72
N ALA A 102 -6.25 6.10 7.81
CA ALA A 102 -7.59 6.68 8.00
C ALA A 102 -8.37 6.01 9.13
N ASN A 103 -8.29 4.68 9.23
CA ASN A 103 -8.91 3.93 10.32
C ASN A 103 -8.33 4.33 11.68
N SER A 104 -7.00 4.40 11.79
CA SER A 104 -6.33 4.81 13.02
C SER A 104 -6.60 6.29 13.37
N ALA A 105 -6.67 7.19 12.38
CA ALA A 105 -7.08 8.58 12.60
C ALA A 105 -8.52 8.68 13.14
N THR A 106 -9.43 7.88 12.58
CA THR A 106 -10.83 7.79 13.04
C THR A 106 -10.91 7.31 14.49
N GLN A 107 -10.17 6.26 14.84
CA GLN A 107 -10.14 5.76 16.23
C GLN A 107 -9.53 6.79 17.18
N SER A 108 -8.42 7.41 16.79
CA SER A 108 -7.79 8.48 17.56
C SER A 108 -8.77 9.63 17.86
N LEU A 109 -9.50 10.12 16.84
CA LEU A 109 -10.50 11.17 17.01
C LEU A 109 -11.65 10.74 17.94
N LYS A 110 -12.10 9.47 17.86
CA LYS A 110 -13.10 8.93 18.78
C LYS A 110 -12.58 8.93 20.23
N GLN A 111 -11.35 8.48 20.47
CA GLN A 111 -10.74 8.51 21.80
C GLN A 111 -10.56 9.94 22.31
N TRP A 112 -10.10 10.86 21.46
CA TRP A 112 -9.93 12.26 21.81
C TRP A 112 -11.23 12.93 22.28
N ARG A 113 -12.35 12.64 21.60
CA ARG A 113 -13.67 13.13 22.00
C ARG A 113 -14.11 12.58 23.36
N LYS A 114 -13.79 11.31 23.66
CA LYS A 114 -14.09 10.68 24.96
C LYS A 114 -13.30 11.32 26.11
N VAL A 115 -12.05 11.75 25.87
CA VAL A 115 -11.21 12.38 26.91
C VAL A 115 -11.96 13.51 27.62
N LYS A 116 -12.75 14.32 26.90
CA LYS A 116 -13.48 15.46 27.48
C LYS A 116 -14.52 15.04 28.52
N THR A 117 -15.15 13.87 28.37
CA THR A 117 -16.25 13.41 29.21
C THR A 117 -15.79 12.63 30.44
N ILE A 118 -14.54 12.18 30.46
CA ILE A 118 -14.01 11.34 31.54
C ILE A 118 -13.60 12.23 32.73
N VAL A 119 -14.17 11.91 33.90
CA VAL A 119 -13.88 12.58 35.18
C VAL A 119 -12.70 11.93 35.89
N ASN A 120 -12.61 10.59 35.86
CA ASN A 120 -11.53 9.86 36.53
C ASN A 120 -10.16 10.20 35.88
N PRO A 121 -9.20 10.76 36.63
CA PRO A 121 -7.93 11.20 36.05
C PRO A 121 -7.10 10.09 35.42
N LYS A 122 -7.11 8.88 36.02
CA LYS A 122 -6.36 7.73 35.52
C LYS A 122 -6.93 7.26 34.19
N GLU A 123 -8.25 7.06 34.13
CA GLU A 123 -8.95 6.66 32.90
C GLU A 123 -8.80 7.71 31.79
N LYS A 124 -8.83 9.00 32.17
CA LYS A 124 -8.63 10.12 31.24
C LYS A 124 -7.25 10.07 30.60
N LEU A 125 -6.22 9.83 31.42
CA LEU A 125 -4.84 9.68 30.96
C LEU A 125 -4.66 8.45 30.07
N GLU A 126 -5.20 7.30 30.46
CA GLU A 126 -5.15 6.05 29.67
C GLU A 126 -5.84 6.22 28.30
N THR A 127 -6.98 6.93 28.27
CA THR A 127 -7.70 7.25 27.03
C THR A 127 -6.89 8.20 26.14
N ALA A 128 -6.25 9.21 26.72
CA ALA A 128 -5.36 10.11 25.99
C ALA A 128 -4.14 9.36 25.42
N LEU A 129 -3.52 8.46 26.18
CA LEU A 129 -2.42 7.62 25.69
C LEU A 129 -2.86 6.68 24.57
N SER A 130 -4.08 6.14 24.64
CA SER A 130 -4.67 5.33 23.55
C SER A 130 -4.89 6.17 22.28
N CYS A 131 -5.46 7.38 22.43
CA CYS A 131 -5.62 8.36 21.35
C CYS A 131 -4.28 8.67 20.65
N ARG A 132 -3.23 8.90 21.45
CA ARG A 132 -1.87 9.15 21.01
C ARG A 132 -1.28 7.98 20.21
N LYS A 133 -1.47 6.75 20.68
CA LYS A 133 -1.02 5.54 19.99
C LYS A 133 -1.68 5.44 18.61
N ASP A 134 -2.99 5.58 18.54
CA ASP A 134 -3.74 5.48 17.28
C ASP A 134 -3.32 6.59 16.31
N LEU A 135 -3.10 7.81 16.80
CA LEU A 135 -2.63 8.91 15.96
C LEU A 135 -1.22 8.68 15.43
N GLN A 136 -0.33 8.14 16.27
CA GLN A 136 1.03 7.82 15.84
C GLN A 136 1.03 6.71 14.78
N ALA A 137 0.24 5.66 14.96
CA ALA A 137 0.06 4.61 13.97
C ALA A 137 -0.49 5.17 12.65
N SER A 138 -1.42 6.12 12.72
CA SER A 138 -1.95 6.82 11.54
C SER A 138 -0.86 7.58 10.78
N LEU A 139 -0.04 8.37 11.50
CA LEU A 139 1.04 9.16 10.92
C LEU A 139 2.13 8.28 10.27
N VAL A 140 2.54 7.20 10.94
CA VAL A 140 3.54 6.26 10.40
C VAL A 140 3.00 5.55 9.17
N SER A 141 1.74 5.12 9.20
CA SER A 141 1.11 4.47 8.04
C SER A 141 1.01 5.42 6.84
N LEU A 142 0.71 6.70 7.08
CA LEU A 142 0.72 7.73 6.02
C LEU A 142 2.13 7.92 5.45
N GLU A 143 3.15 8.00 6.29
CA GLU A 143 4.54 8.13 5.86
C GLU A 143 4.98 6.94 5.00
N CYS A 144 4.69 5.70 5.44
CA CYS A 144 4.92 4.51 4.62
C CYS A 144 4.15 4.54 3.30
N ALA A 145 2.90 5.05 3.31
CA ALA A 145 2.11 5.17 2.08
C ALA A 145 2.78 6.15 1.08
N GLN A 146 3.31 7.27 1.56
CA GLN A 146 4.06 8.22 0.73
C GLN A 146 5.34 7.58 0.16
N LEU A 147 6.05 6.80 0.97
CA LEU A 147 7.26 6.07 0.52
C LEU A 147 6.97 4.99 -0.52
N SER A 148 5.77 4.39 -0.50
CA SER A 148 5.38 3.39 -1.49
C SER A 148 5.08 3.98 -2.89
N LEU A 149 4.80 5.29 -2.97
CA LEU A 149 4.58 6.01 -4.23
C LEU A 149 5.37 7.34 -4.23
N PRO A 150 6.72 7.31 -4.27
CA PRO A 150 7.55 8.48 -4.03
C PRO A 150 7.39 9.58 -5.08
N HIS A 151 6.85 9.25 -6.25
CA HIS A 151 6.64 10.18 -7.37
C HIS A 151 5.17 10.61 -7.52
N VAL A 152 4.28 10.19 -6.62
CA VAL A 152 2.85 10.54 -6.65
C VAL A 152 2.52 11.42 -5.45
N GLU A 153 1.99 12.61 -5.73
CA GLU A 153 1.47 13.46 -4.67
C GLU A 153 0.13 12.92 -4.16
N ILE A 154 0.10 12.52 -2.89
CA ILE A 154 -1.15 12.11 -2.22
C ILE A 154 -2.00 13.35 -1.96
N LYS A 155 -3.17 13.43 -2.61
CA LYS A 155 -4.08 14.58 -2.50
C LYS A 155 -4.67 14.74 -1.10
N TYR A 156 -5.18 15.94 -0.82
CA TYR A 156 -5.91 16.35 0.39
C TYR A 156 -5.10 16.43 1.69
N ILE A 157 -3.87 15.91 1.71
CA ILE A 157 -2.97 15.98 2.86
C ILE A 157 -1.79 16.89 2.51
N SER A 158 -1.52 17.87 3.37
CA SER A 158 -0.35 18.75 3.24
C SER A 158 0.67 18.48 4.34
N ASN A 159 1.95 18.75 4.06
CA ASN A 159 3.01 18.66 5.07
C ASN A 159 2.72 19.56 6.29
N ARG A 160 2.13 20.74 6.08
CA ARG A 160 1.71 21.62 7.17
C ARG A 160 0.69 20.96 8.10
N GLN A 161 -0.29 20.25 7.53
CA GLN A 161 -1.28 19.50 8.31
C GLN A 161 -0.61 18.38 9.10
N ILE A 162 0.28 17.61 8.47
CA ILE A 162 1.03 16.52 9.14
C ILE A 162 1.83 17.07 10.33
N LEU A 163 2.56 18.18 10.15
CA LEU A 163 3.34 18.81 11.21
C LEU A 163 2.46 19.32 12.35
N ALA A 164 1.30 19.92 12.05
CA ALA A 164 0.36 20.36 13.08
C ALA A 164 -0.18 19.17 13.90
N VAL A 165 -0.51 18.05 13.24
CA VAL A 165 -0.96 16.83 13.93
C VAL A 165 0.15 16.23 14.79
N LYS A 166 1.39 16.16 14.29
CA LYS A 166 2.57 15.72 15.06
C LYS A 166 2.75 16.57 16.32
N HIS A 167 2.69 17.89 16.19
CA HIS A 167 2.79 18.82 17.31
C HIS A 167 1.68 18.57 18.35
N CYS A 168 0.42 18.50 17.93
CA CYS A 168 -0.69 18.17 18.82
C CYS A 168 -0.52 16.79 19.49
N ASN A 169 0.07 15.81 18.82
CA ASN A 169 0.33 14.49 19.40
C ASN A 169 1.37 14.55 20.54
N THR A 170 2.44 15.32 20.34
CA THR A 170 3.48 15.58 21.36
C THR A 170 2.88 16.22 22.62
N TYR A 171 2.08 17.27 22.46
CA TYR A 171 1.51 18.02 23.59
C TYR A 171 0.17 17.47 24.12
N MET A 172 -0.32 16.35 23.56
CA MET A 172 -1.65 15.81 23.87
C MET A 172 -1.93 15.69 25.38
N ILE A 173 -0.97 15.18 26.18
CA ILE A 173 -1.16 14.98 27.62
C ILE A 173 -1.28 16.31 28.39
N THR A 174 -0.61 17.37 27.94
CA THR A 174 -0.79 18.69 28.57
C THR A 174 -2.07 19.37 28.10
N ASP A 175 -2.50 19.09 26.87
CA ASP A 175 -3.69 19.68 26.27
C ASP A 175 -5.00 19.19 26.90
N ILE A 176 -5.05 17.96 27.44
CA ILE A 176 -6.28 17.43 28.08
C ILE A 176 -6.73 18.24 29.30
N SER A 177 -5.81 19.00 29.90
CA SER A 177 -6.05 19.80 31.10
C SER A 177 -6.39 21.25 30.79
N ASN A 178 -6.24 21.70 29.54
CA ASN A 178 -6.51 23.08 29.13
C ASN A 178 -7.58 23.09 28.04
N ILE A 179 -8.75 23.68 28.33
CA ILE A 179 -9.89 23.62 27.42
C ILE A 179 -9.64 24.32 26.08
N ALA A 180 -8.90 25.43 26.06
CA ALA A 180 -8.59 26.14 24.82
C ALA A 180 -7.66 25.31 23.92
N ARG A 181 -6.64 24.66 24.51
CA ARG A 181 -5.74 23.76 23.78
C ARG A 181 -6.46 22.49 23.33
N TYR A 182 -7.32 21.94 24.17
CA TYR A 182 -8.17 20.80 23.81
C TYR A 182 -9.02 21.09 22.56
N GLU A 183 -9.71 22.23 22.54
CA GLU A 183 -10.55 22.64 21.40
C GLU A 183 -9.72 22.92 20.14
N HIS A 184 -8.51 23.46 20.27
CA HIS A 184 -7.58 23.61 19.15
C HIS A 184 -7.18 22.26 18.56
N THR A 185 -6.68 21.35 19.41
CA THR A 185 -6.26 20.00 19.01
C THR A 185 -7.43 19.21 18.40
N SER A 186 -8.65 19.41 18.92
CA SER A 186 -9.88 18.83 18.35
C SER A 186 -10.10 19.25 16.89
N LYS A 187 -9.92 20.54 16.56
CA LYS A 187 -10.05 21.04 15.18
C LYS A 187 -8.99 20.45 14.26
N VAL A 188 -7.75 20.33 14.74
CA VAL A 188 -6.65 19.73 13.98
C VAL A 188 -6.93 18.26 13.68
N PHE A 189 -7.37 17.48 14.66
CA PHE A 189 -7.68 16.05 14.47
C PHE A 189 -8.89 15.84 13.56
N LEU A 190 -9.93 16.68 13.68
CA LEU A 190 -11.10 16.61 12.81
C LEU A 190 -10.72 16.88 11.35
N ALA A 191 -9.93 17.93 11.10
CA ALA A 191 -9.47 18.24 9.75
C ALA A 191 -8.56 17.15 9.19
N TYR A 192 -7.67 16.59 10.02
CA TYR A 192 -6.78 15.51 9.62
C TYR A 192 -7.54 14.24 9.25
N GLU A 193 -8.45 13.78 10.13
CA GLU A 193 -9.29 12.60 9.87
C GLU A 193 -10.09 12.77 8.57
N SER A 194 -10.77 13.91 8.39
CA SER A 194 -11.55 14.15 7.17
C SER A 194 -10.68 14.10 5.91
N ASN A 195 -9.48 14.69 5.97
CA ASN A 195 -8.59 14.75 4.81
C ASN A 195 -7.93 13.40 4.51
N ILE A 196 -7.53 12.62 5.52
CA ILE A 196 -6.91 11.31 5.29
C ILE A 196 -7.95 10.30 4.75
N SER A 197 -9.20 10.40 5.22
CA SER A 197 -10.31 9.62 4.68
C SER A 197 -10.59 9.97 3.22
N LYS A 198 -10.57 11.27 2.84
CA LYS A 198 -10.66 11.70 1.44
C LYS A 198 -9.47 11.24 0.60
N ALA A 199 -8.25 11.31 1.12
CA ALA A 199 -7.05 10.84 0.45
C ALA A 199 -7.13 9.33 0.16
N SER A 200 -7.56 8.53 1.13
CA SER A 200 -7.78 7.09 0.98
C SER A 200 -8.84 6.79 -0.10
N ALA A 201 -9.97 7.50 -0.09
CA ALA A 201 -11.02 7.34 -1.09
C ALA A 201 -10.54 7.74 -2.50
N TRP A 202 -9.83 8.85 -2.63
CA TRP A 202 -9.27 9.30 -3.90
C TRP A 202 -8.26 8.32 -4.49
N LEU A 203 -7.37 7.76 -3.66
CA LEU A 203 -6.40 6.78 -4.16
C LEU A 203 -7.13 5.53 -4.66
N TYR A 204 -8.13 5.05 -3.91
CA TYR A 204 -8.94 3.91 -4.33
C TYR A 204 -9.68 4.18 -5.65
N GLU A 205 -10.28 5.35 -5.79
CA GLU A 205 -10.98 5.73 -7.03
C GLU A 205 -10.00 5.83 -8.21
N THR A 206 -8.86 6.46 -8.02
CA THR A 206 -7.82 6.60 -9.04
C THR A 206 -7.31 5.24 -9.48
N PHE A 207 -6.98 4.37 -8.53
CA PHE A 207 -6.53 3.00 -8.79
C PHE A 207 -7.52 2.21 -9.65
N ASN A 208 -8.81 2.23 -9.30
CA ASN A 208 -9.82 1.44 -10.00
C ASN A 208 -10.19 2.04 -11.37
N LYS A 209 -10.16 3.36 -11.52
CA LYS A 209 -10.53 4.02 -12.78
C LYS A 209 -9.44 3.96 -13.85
N THR A 210 -8.17 3.83 -13.45
CA THR A 210 -7.04 3.87 -14.39
C THR A 210 -6.24 2.58 -14.37
N LEU A 211 -5.35 2.43 -13.38
CA LEU A 211 -4.34 1.38 -13.32
C LEU A 211 -4.91 -0.02 -13.41
N ARG A 212 -6.06 -0.26 -12.76
CA ARG A 212 -6.69 -1.58 -12.81
C ARG A 212 -7.11 -1.96 -14.23
N HIS A 213 -7.77 -1.05 -14.93
CA HIS A 213 -8.21 -1.28 -16.31
C HIS A 213 -7.02 -1.39 -17.28
N ASP A 214 -5.97 -0.58 -17.08
CA ASP A 214 -4.76 -0.67 -17.89
C ASP A 214 -4.05 -2.02 -17.73
N PHE A 215 -3.96 -2.51 -16.49
CA PHE A 215 -3.41 -3.84 -16.21
C PHE A 215 -4.29 -4.95 -16.79
N ASP A 216 -5.61 -4.88 -16.58
CA ASP A 216 -6.54 -5.92 -17.07
C ASP A 216 -6.50 -6.02 -18.61
N ARG A 217 -6.35 -4.90 -19.33
CA ARG A 217 -6.14 -4.90 -20.80
C ARG A 217 -4.81 -5.51 -21.22
N ALA A 218 -3.74 -5.24 -20.48
CA ALA A 218 -2.43 -5.84 -20.74
C ALA A 218 -2.47 -7.36 -20.52
N GLU A 219 -3.13 -7.81 -19.45
CA GLU A 219 -3.34 -9.24 -19.16
C GLU A 219 -4.17 -9.92 -20.24
N GLU A 220 -5.25 -9.27 -20.72
CA GLU A 220 -6.05 -9.76 -21.86
C GLU A 220 -5.20 -9.90 -23.13
N THR A 221 -4.33 -8.93 -23.41
CA THR A 221 -3.42 -8.97 -24.56
C THR A 221 -2.46 -10.16 -24.48
N VAL A 222 -1.83 -10.37 -23.31
CA VAL A 222 -0.96 -11.53 -23.04
C VAL A 222 -1.74 -12.83 -23.21
N SER A 223 -2.94 -12.91 -22.67
CA SER A 223 -3.80 -14.11 -22.76
C SER A 223 -4.15 -14.45 -24.20
N ASN A 224 -4.54 -13.45 -25.00
CA ASN A 224 -4.89 -13.62 -26.40
C ASN A 224 -3.68 -14.03 -27.26
N LEU A 225 -2.52 -13.41 -27.06
CA LEU A 225 -1.29 -13.77 -27.78
C LEU A 225 -0.82 -15.18 -27.40
N ALA A 226 -0.85 -15.54 -26.11
CA ALA A 226 -0.50 -16.88 -25.66
C ALA A 226 -1.44 -17.95 -26.23
N LYS A 227 -2.75 -17.64 -26.30
CA LYS A 227 -3.73 -18.50 -26.96
C LYS A 227 -3.43 -18.66 -28.46
N ASN A 228 -3.26 -17.56 -29.19
CA ASN A 228 -3.00 -17.60 -30.63
C ASN A 228 -1.71 -18.39 -30.95
N LEU A 229 -0.66 -18.21 -30.14
CA LEU A 229 0.59 -18.95 -30.28
C LEU A 229 0.39 -20.45 -30.04
N ARG A 230 -0.38 -20.83 -29.00
CA ARG A 230 -0.69 -22.24 -28.71
C ARG A 230 -1.51 -22.86 -29.83
N ASP A 231 -2.56 -22.18 -30.28
CA ASP A 231 -3.46 -22.66 -31.33
C ASP A 231 -2.68 -22.85 -32.66
N HIS A 232 -1.78 -21.90 -32.99
CA HIS A 232 -0.88 -22.01 -34.16
C HIS A 232 0.13 -23.18 -34.04
N ARG A 233 0.72 -23.37 -32.85
CA ARG A 233 1.60 -24.53 -32.59
C ARG A 233 0.86 -25.85 -32.76
N GLU A 234 -0.39 -25.95 -32.29
CA GLU A 234 -1.23 -27.14 -32.45
C GLU A 234 -1.51 -27.45 -33.93
N GLU A 235 -1.81 -26.43 -34.74
CA GLU A 235 -1.99 -26.56 -36.19
C GLU A 235 -0.73 -27.12 -36.87
N ILE A 236 0.44 -26.55 -36.57
CA ILE A 236 1.73 -26.99 -37.11
C ILE A 236 2.03 -28.43 -36.71
N PHE A 237 1.89 -28.78 -35.43
CA PHE A 237 2.20 -30.12 -34.94
C PHE A 237 1.25 -31.17 -35.51
N THR A 238 -0.01 -30.81 -35.74
CA THR A 238 -1.00 -31.69 -36.38
C THR A 238 -0.68 -31.89 -37.86
N ALA A 239 -0.30 -30.82 -38.56
CA ALA A 239 0.09 -30.89 -39.96
C ALA A 239 1.38 -31.73 -40.16
N ALA A 240 2.36 -31.60 -39.27
CA ALA A 240 3.61 -32.36 -39.33
C ALA A 240 3.46 -33.87 -39.06
N ARG A 241 2.33 -34.31 -38.49
CA ARG A 241 2.01 -35.73 -38.25
C ARG A 241 1.31 -36.42 -39.43
N ARG A 242 0.83 -35.67 -40.43
CA ARG A 242 0.18 -36.20 -41.63
C ARG A 242 1.18 -36.40 -42.77
#